data_AF-A0A349GN88-F1
#
_entry.id   AF-A0A349GN88-F1
#
_cell.length_a   1.000
_cell.length_b   1.000
_cell.length_c   1.000
_cell.angle_alpha   90.00
_cell.angle_beta   90.00
_cell.angle_gamma   90.00
#
_symmetry.space_group_name_H-M   'P 1'
#
loop_
_entity.id
_entity.type
_entity.pdbx_description
1 polymer ?
#
loop_
_entity_poly.entity_id
_entity_poly.type
_entity_poly.pdbx_seq_one_letter_code
_entity_poly.pdbx_strand_id
1 'polypeptide(L)'
;GNVTSADALEVLRCVVGLSEPKIYESGSQNDSLSTENIYNAMIAFKEKYPEGTTWTNDNFYSWKGGIFDGGYGCAGFAFMLSDAAFGSLPARQYYSVSPDIKVGDILRINNNSHSVIVLEVNDTGVVIAEGNYSGTVHWGRKLTWSAINSSLDYVITRYPE
;
A
#
# COMPACT_ATOMS: atom_id res chain seq x y z
N GLY A 1 -11.70 -34.28 43.48
CA GLY A 1 -10.33 -34.48 43.01
C GLY A 1 -10.28 -33.99 41.59
N ASN A 2 -9.61 -32.86 41.34
CA ASN A 2 -9.47 -32.30 40.01
C ASN A 2 -8.47 -33.16 39.24
N VAL A 3 -8.95 -33.81 38.18
CA VAL A 3 -8.07 -34.33 37.14
C VAL A 3 -7.75 -33.15 36.24
N THR A 4 -6.48 -32.77 36.18
CA THR A 4 -6.03 -31.65 35.34
C THR A 4 -6.09 -32.04 33.86
N SER A 5 -6.37 -31.06 33.01
CA SER A 5 -6.54 -31.20 31.55
C SER A 5 -5.33 -31.79 30.80
N ALA A 6 -4.18 -31.93 31.47
CA ALA A 6 -3.00 -32.61 30.93
C ALA A 6 -3.25 -34.11 30.69
N ASP A 7 -4.00 -34.78 31.57
CA ASP A 7 -4.21 -36.25 31.48
C ASP A 7 -5.21 -36.63 30.38
N ALA A 8 -6.09 -35.70 29.98
CA ALA A 8 -7.03 -35.91 28.88
C ALA A 8 -6.36 -35.79 27.49
N LEU A 9 -5.21 -35.11 27.41
CA LEU A 9 -4.51 -34.86 26.14
C LEU A 9 -3.55 -36.00 25.75
N GLU A 10 -3.12 -36.83 26.71
CA GLU A 10 -2.21 -37.96 26.46
C GLU A 10 -2.93 -39.14 25.80
N VAL A 11 -4.22 -39.36 26.11
CA VAL A 11 -5.01 -40.48 25.55
C VAL A 11 -5.38 -40.27 24.08
N LEU A 12 -5.37 -39.02 23.60
CA LEU A 12 -5.72 -38.68 22.22
C LEU A 12 -4.53 -38.65 21.25
N ARG A 13 -3.34 -39.12 21.65
CA ARG A 13 -2.14 -39.14 20.79
C ARG A 13 -1.86 -40.48 20.10
N CYS A 14 -2.66 -41.53 20.33
CA CYS A 14 -2.27 -42.89 19.93
C CYS A 14 -2.96 -43.49 18.69
N VAL A 15 -3.94 -42.83 18.02
CA VAL A 15 -4.72 -43.56 16.98
C VAL A 15 -4.80 -42.92 15.58
N VAL A 16 -4.42 -41.66 15.37
CA VAL A 16 -4.49 -41.10 14.00
C VAL A 16 -3.31 -40.18 13.74
N GLY A 17 -2.41 -40.62 12.86
CA GLY A 17 -1.26 -39.86 12.38
C GLY A 17 -1.69 -38.67 11.51
N LEU A 18 -2.36 -37.70 12.12
CA LEU A 18 -2.70 -36.43 11.50
C LEU A 18 -1.64 -35.41 11.91
N SER A 19 -0.98 -34.83 10.91
CA SER A 19 -0.11 -33.67 11.06
C SER A 19 -0.80 -32.60 11.90
N GLU A 20 -0.04 -31.98 12.80
CA GLU A 20 -0.52 -30.99 13.76
C GLU A 20 -1.40 -29.91 13.09
N PRO A 21 -2.50 -29.49 13.74
CA PRO A 21 -3.28 -28.36 13.25
C PRO A 21 -2.44 -27.10 13.40
N LYS A 22 -2.14 -26.44 12.29
CA LYS A 22 -1.61 -25.07 12.30
C LYS A 22 -2.67 -24.16 12.91
N ILE A 23 -2.45 -23.75 14.15
CA ILE A 23 -3.17 -22.63 14.76
C ILE A 23 -2.69 -21.38 14.00
N TYR A 24 -3.56 -20.83 13.14
CA TYR A 24 -3.33 -19.52 12.55
C TYR A 24 -3.70 -18.48 13.60
N GLU A 25 -2.69 -17.86 14.21
CA GLU A 25 -2.86 -16.73 15.12
C GLU A 25 -3.53 -15.56 14.40
N SER A 26 -4.65 -15.07 14.92
CA SER A 26 -5.40 -13.92 14.43
C SER A 26 -4.72 -12.57 14.70
N GLY A 27 -3.38 -12.54 14.77
CA GLY A 27 -2.57 -11.39 15.16
C GLY A 27 -1.73 -10.73 14.06
N SER A 28 -1.86 -11.11 12.78
CA SER A 28 -0.80 -10.83 11.77
C SER A 28 -1.15 -9.88 10.60
N GLN A 29 -2.41 -9.52 10.35
CA GLN A 29 -2.77 -8.68 9.18
C GLN A 29 -3.06 -7.21 9.53
N ASN A 30 -3.57 -6.94 10.74
CA ASN A 30 -3.94 -5.58 11.13
C ASN A 30 -2.71 -4.71 11.43
N ASP A 31 -1.64 -5.29 11.99
CA ASP A 31 -0.39 -4.56 12.26
C ASP A 31 0.32 -4.18 10.95
N SER A 32 0.36 -5.06 9.94
CA SER A 32 0.99 -4.77 8.65
C SER A 32 0.32 -3.63 7.89
N LEU A 33 -0.98 -3.41 8.09
CA LEU A 33 -1.74 -2.34 7.44
C LEU A 33 -1.85 -1.07 8.29
N SER A 34 -1.09 -0.98 9.39
CA SER A 34 -0.95 0.27 10.12
C SER A 34 -0.33 1.35 9.23
N THR A 35 -0.75 2.60 9.43
CA THR A 35 -0.22 3.77 8.70
C THR A 35 1.31 3.82 8.75
N GLU A 36 1.90 3.50 9.90
CA GLU A 36 3.35 3.49 10.10
C GLU A 36 4.04 2.42 9.25
N ASN A 37 3.53 1.19 9.21
CA ASN A 37 4.13 0.13 8.40
C ASN A 37 4.00 0.41 6.90
N ILE A 38 2.85 0.92 6.46
CA ILE A 38 2.63 1.34 5.08
C ILE A 38 3.62 2.46 4.70
N TYR A 39 3.76 3.48 5.54
CA TYR A 39 4.73 4.56 5.34
C TYR A 39 6.17 4.02 5.27
N ASN A 40 6.57 3.21 6.26
CA ASN A 40 7.92 2.67 6.37
C ASN A 40 8.30 1.79 5.18
N ALA A 41 7.35 0.98 4.68
CA ALA A 41 7.56 0.16 3.49
C ALA A 41 7.81 1.01 2.24
N MET A 42 7.08 2.11 2.07
CA MET A 42 7.30 3.04 0.95
C MET A 42 8.61 3.83 1.12
N ILE A 43 8.91 4.32 2.32
CA ILE A 43 10.06 5.18 2.56
C ILE A 43 11.40 4.44 2.43
N ALA A 44 11.41 3.12 2.66
CA ALA A 44 12.57 2.28 2.43
C ALA A 44 13.09 2.35 0.97
N PHE A 45 12.21 2.66 0.00
CA PHE A 45 12.61 2.80 -1.40
C PHE A 45 13.41 4.08 -1.66
N LYS A 46 13.47 5.06 -0.74
CA LYS A 46 14.34 6.23 -0.86
C LYS A 46 15.81 5.88 -1.00
N GLU A 47 16.26 4.77 -0.40
CA GLU A 47 17.65 4.32 -0.52
C GLU A 47 17.98 3.94 -1.98
N LYS A 48 17.06 3.24 -2.64
CA LYS A 48 17.22 2.78 -4.02
C LYS A 48 16.88 3.86 -5.06
N TYR A 49 15.93 4.73 -4.73
CA TYR A 49 15.47 5.84 -5.57
C TYR A 49 15.53 7.15 -4.77
N PRO A 50 16.74 7.70 -4.49
CA PRO A 50 16.88 9.00 -3.87
C PRO A 50 16.19 10.11 -4.66
N GLU A 51 15.98 11.25 -3.99
CA GLU A 51 15.51 12.48 -4.65
C GLU A 51 16.31 12.79 -5.93
N GLY A 52 15.62 13.11 -7.02
CA GLY A 52 16.25 13.42 -8.31
C GLY A 52 16.69 12.21 -9.13
N THR A 53 16.46 10.97 -8.67
CA THR A 53 16.73 9.77 -9.48
C THR A 53 15.98 9.84 -10.80
N THR A 54 16.67 9.59 -11.91
CA THR A 54 16.04 9.54 -13.24
C THR A 54 14.93 8.50 -13.27
N TRP A 55 13.72 8.93 -13.62
CA TRP A 55 12.55 8.08 -13.79
C TRP A 55 11.62 8.71 -14.81
N THR A 56 11.52 8.11 -16.00
CA THR A 56 10.84 8.67 -17.18
C THR A 56 9.66 7.79 -17.60
N ASN A 57 8.99 8.16 -18.69
CA ASN A 57 7.98 7.33 -19.34
C ASN A 57 8.51 5.99 -19.88
N ASP A 58 9.82 5.79 -19.96
CA ASP A 58 10.41 4.52 -20.41
C ASP A 58 10.44 3.48 -19.27
N ASN A 59 10.29 3.92 -18.02
CA ASN A 59 10.30 3.03 -16.87
C ASN A 59 8.94 2.39 -16.65
N PHE A 60 8.89 1.07 -16.79
CA PHE A 60 7.72 0.24 -16.53
C PHE A 60 7.81 -0.45 -15.16
N TYR A 61 6.65 -0.63 -14.51
CA TYR A 61 6.50 -1.53 -13.37
C TYR A 61 5.25 -2.41 -13.55
N SER A 62 5.40 -3.72 -13.38
CA SER A 62 4.27 -4.66 -13.32
C SER A 62 3.68 -4.68 -11.92
N TRP A 63 2.37 -4.48 -11.82
CA TRP A 63 1.70 -4.19 -10.56
C TRP A 63 0.82 -5.34 -10.08
N LYS A 64 0.83 -5.62 -8.77
CA LYS A 64 0.06 -6.72 -8.16
C LYS A 64 -1.32 -6.31 -7.65
N GLY A 65 -1.76 -5.08 -7.90
CA GLY A 65 -3.06 -4.57 -7.45
C GLY A 65 -4.27 -5.04 -8.27
N GLY A 66 -4.07 -5.57 -9.49
CA GLY A 66 -5.08 -6.31 -10.23
C GLY A 66 -6.11 -5.50 -11.04
N ILE A 67 -6.15 -4.16 -10.95
CA ILE A 67 -6.95 -3.32 -11.86
C ILE A 67 -6.22 -3.11 -13.20
N PHE A 68 -4.89 -3.04 -13.15
CA PHE A 68 -3.99 -2.93 -14.30
C PHE A 68 -2.86 -3.93 -14.14
N ASP A 69 -2.32 -4.44 -15.25
CA ASP A 69 -1.15 -5.34 -15.23
C ASP A 69 0.16 -4.62 -14.81
N GLY A 70 0.16 -3.28 -14.91
CA GLY A 70 1.31 -2.42 -14.63
C GLY A 70 1.11 -1.01 -15.17
N GLY A 71 2.18 -0.21 -15.11
CA GLY A 71 2.18 1.17 -15.58
C GLY A 71 3.57 1.69 -15.91
N TYR A 72 3.62 2.67 -16.80
CA TYR A 72 4.84 3.41 -17.14
C TYR A 72 4.92 4.73 -16.35
N GLY A 73 6.13 5.29 -16.25
CA GLY A 73 6.34 6.63 -15.70
C GLY A 73 5.75 6.80 -14.31
N CYS A 74 4.98 7.85 -14.10
CA CYS A 74 4.42 8.20 -12.79
C CYS A 74 3.53 7.09 -12.20
N ALA A 75 2.72 6.44 -13.03
CA ALA A 75 1.88 5.32 -12.60
C ALA A 75 2.73 4.12 -12.16
N GLY A 76 3.76 3.78 -12.94
CA GLY A 76 4.69 2.70 -12.60
C GLY A 76 5.40 2.91 -11.25
N PHE A 77 5.84 4.15 -10.97
CA PHE A 77 6.46 4.48 -9.70
C PHE A 77 5.48 4.35 -8.52
N ALA A 78 4.27 4.89 -8.66
CA ALA A 78 3.24 4.77 -7.63
C ALA A 78 2.84 3.31 -7.37
N PHE A 79 2.74 2.49 -8.43
CA PHE A 79 2.48 1.04 -8.31
C PHE A 79 3.59 0.30 -7.59
N MET A 80 4.86 0.65 -7.83
CA MET A 80 6.00 0.06 -7.13
C MET A 80 5.92 0.29 -5.62
N LEU A 81 5.65 1.52 -5.21
CA LEU A 81 5.50 1.86 -3.79
C LEU A 81 4.24 1.24 -3.19
N SER A 82 3.15 1.15 -3.97
CA SER A 82 1.93 0.47 -3.56
C SER A 82 2.14 -1.04 -3.32
N ASP A 83 2.94 -1.72 -4.14
CA ASP A 83 3.30 -3.13 -3.92
C ASP A 83 4.24 -3.31 -2.71
N ALA A 84 5.13 -2.35 -2.45
CA ALA A 84 5.94 -2.37 -1.24
C ALA A 84 5.06 -2.28 0.03
N ALA A 85 4.07 -1.38 0.01
CA ALA A 85 3.15 -1.16 1.12
C ALA A 85 2.16 -2.31 1.33
N PHE A 86 1.51 -2.79 0.27
CA PHE A 86 0.34 -3.67 0.38
C PHE A 86 0.56 -5.09 -0.16
N GLY A 87 1.76 -5.39 -0.66
CA GLY A 87 2.07 -6.68 -1.27
C GLY A 87 1.17 -6.97 -2.48
N SER A 88 0.30 -7.99 -2.34
CA SER A 88 -0.61 -8.44 -3.41
C SER A 88 -2.09 -8.21 -3.08
N LEU A 89 -2.43 -7.34 -2.11
CA LEU A 89 -3.83 -7.03 -1.81
C LEU A 89 -4.53 -6.43 -3.05
N PRO A 90 -5.78 -6.79 -3.35
CA PRO A 90 -6.46 -6.22 -4.50
C PRO A 90 -6.68 -4.71 -4.33
N ALA A 91 -6.57 -3.96 -5.42
CA ALA A 91 -6.88 -2.54 -5.44
C ALA A 91 -8.34 -2.30 -5.82
N ARG A 92 -8.89 -1.18 -5.38
CA ARG A 92 -10.17 -0.63 -5.85
C ARG A 92 -10.02 0.85 -6.20
N GLN A 93 -10.91 1.35 -7.04
CA GLN A 93 -10.93 2.74 -7.47
C GLN A 93 -12.22 3.44 -7.00
N TYR A 94 -12.11 4.68 -6.53
CA TYR A 94 -13.24 5.55 -6.22
C TYR A 94 -12.99 6.99 -6.68
N TYR A 95 -14.06 7.77 -6.85
CA TYR A 95 -14.05 9.08 -7.52
C TYR A 95 -14.33 10.26 -6.57
N SER A 96 -14.24 10.04 -5.25
CA SER A 96 -14.51 11.06 -4.21
C SER A 96 -13.23 11.51 -3.50
N VAL A 97 -13.21 12.77 -3.07
CA VAL A 97 -12.05 13.47 -2.50
C VAL A 97 -11.99 13.50 -0.96
N SER A 98 -13.00 12.98 -0.25
CA SER A 98 -13.14 13.12 1.22
C SER A 98 -14.04 12.04 1.83
N PRO A 99 -13.82 11.59 3.09
CA PRO A 99 -12.63 11.67 3.95
C PRO A 99 -11.74 10.41 3.87
N ASP A 100 -11.75 9.69 2.74
CA ASP A 100 -11.16 8.34 2.67
C ASP A 100 -9.69 8.28 2.23
N ILE A 101 -9.08 9.40 1.81
CA ILE A 101 -7.66 9.39 1.39
C ILE A 101 -6.78 9.05 2.59
N LYS A 102 -5.98 7.99 2.44
CA LYS A 102 -5.08 7.43 3.44
C LYS A 102 -3.66 7.35 2.90
N VAL A 103 -2.72 7.14 3.82
CA VAL A 103 -1.33 6.83 3.47
C VAL A 103 -1.29 5.57 2.61
N GLY A 104 -0.53 5.61 1.53
CA GLY A 104 -0.43 4.52 0.55
C GLY A 104 -1.48 4.55 -0.57
N ASP A 105 -2.48 5.43 -0.51
CA ASP A 105 -3.40 5.62 -1.63
C ASP A 105 -2.70 6.29 -2.81
N ILE A 106 -3.10 5.90 -4.03
CA ILE A 106 -2.64 6.52 -5.26
C ILE A 106 -3.69 7.52 -5.74
N LEU A 107 -3.28 8.76 -6.00
CA LEU A 107 -4.13 9.78 -6.58
C LEU A 107 -3.82 9.88 -8.08
N ARG A 108 -4.83 9.75 -8.92
CA ARG A 108 -4.78 10.15 -10.32
C ARG A 108 -5.29 11.58 -10.43
N ILE A 109 -4.46 12.44 -10.98
CA ILE A 109 -4.72 13.88 -11.04
C ILE A 109 -4.43 14.47 -12.43
N ASN A 110 -4.91 15.71 -12.62
CA ASN A 110 -4.67 16.55 -13.78
C ASN A 110 -5.21 15.96 -15.09
N ASN A 111 -6.51 15.69 -15.15
CA ASN A 111 -7.20 15.15 -16.33
C ASN A 111 -6.62 13.79 -16.78
N ASN A 112 -6.45 12.90 -15.82
CA ASN A 112 -5.95 11.55 -15.99
C ASN A 112 -4.55 11.52 -16.62
N SER A 113 -3.66 12.46 -16.25
CA SER A 113 -2.30 12.55 -16.81
C SER A 113 -1.19 12.17 -15.83
N HIS A 114 -1.42 12.31 -14.52
CA HIS A 114 -0.37 12.11 -13.53
C HIS A 114 -0.82 11.27 -12.34
N SER A 115 0.07 10.42 -11.82
CA SER A 115 -0.17 9.55 -10.67
C SER A 115 0.85 9.81 -9.58
N VAL A 116 0.38 9.94 -8.35
CA VAL A 116 1.20 10.16 -7.15
C VAL A 116 0.72 9.25 -6.03
N ILE A 117 1.60 8.89 -5.09
CA ILE A 117 1.22 8.08 -3.92
C ILE A 117 1.35 8.88 -2.63
N VAL A 118 0.38 8.73 -1.73
CA VAL A 118 0.29 9.48 -0.48
C VAL A 118 1.25 8.91 0.57
N LEU A 119 2.13 9.75 1.11
CA LEU A 119 3.02 9.42 2.23
C LEU A 119 2.42 9.85 3.56
N GLU A 120 1.77 11.01 3.62
CA GLU A 120 1.20 11.57 4.85
C GLU A 120 -0.09 12.31 4.55
N VAL A 121 -1.00 12.34 5.52
CA VAL A 121 -2.26 13.08 5.47
C VAL A 121 -2.32 14.02 6.67
N ASN A 122 -2.71 15.28 6.46
CA ASN A 122 -2.86 16.29 7.51
C ASN A 122 -3.99 17.27 7.19
N ASP A 123 -4.27 18.18 8.12
CA ASP A 123 -5.38 19.14 8.01
C ASP A 123 -5.30 20.06 6.78
N THR A 124 -4.11 20.23 6.20
CA THR A 124 -3.90 21.13 5.04
C THR A 124 -3.87 20.40 3.70
N GLY A 125 -3.69 19.09 3.71
CA GLY A 125 -3.57 18.28 2.51
C GLY A 125 -2.79 16.98 2.73
N VAL A 126 -2.01 16.60 1.72
CA VAL A 126 -1.17 15.40 1.74
C VAL A 126 0.28 15.70 1.39
N VAL A 127 1.18 14.83 1.86
CA VAL A 127 2.56 14.72 1.40
C VAL A 127 2.64 13.51 0.47
N ILE A 128 3.34 13.62 -0.66
CA ILE A 128 3.38 12.56 -1.69
C ILE A 128 4.80 12.14 -2.08
N ALA A 129 4.89 10.96 -2.69
CA ALA A 129 5.99 10.54 -3.54
C ALA A 129 5.50 10.39 -4.98
N GLU A 130 6.39 10.63 -5.94
CA GLU A 130 6.07 10.52 -7.35
C GLU A 130 7.32 10.25 -8.19
N GLY A 131 7.13 9.58 -9.33
CA GLY A 131 8.13 9.45 -10.38
C GLY A 131 7.71 10.25 -11.60
N ASN A 132 8.66 10.52 -12.49
CA ASN A 132 8.41 11.21 -13.76
C ASN A 132 7.78 12.59 -13.61
N TYR A 133 8.04 13.26 -12.48
CA TYR A 133 7.80 14.69 -12.37
C TYR A 133 9.06 15.40 -12.88
N SER A 134 8.98 15.98 -14.08
CA SER A 134 10.14 16.46 -14.84
C SER A 134 11.20 15.38 -15.11
N GLY A 135 10.77 14.12 -15.28
CA GLY A 135 11.66 12.99 -15.58
C GLY A 135 12.46 12.44 -14.40
N THR A 136 12.13 12.84 -13.16
CA THR A 136 12.81 12.35 -11.95
C THR A 136 11.84 11.93 -10.86
N VAL A 137 12.36 11.21 -9.87
CA VAL A 137 11.70 10.88 -8.61
C VAL A 137 11.72 12.09 -7.68
N HIS A 138 10.58 12.35 -7.03
CA HIS A 138 10.44 13.36 -5.98
C HIS A 138 9.77 12.75 -4.74
N TRP A 139 10.25 13.15 -3.57
CA TRP A 139 9.72 12.77 -2.28
C TRP A 139 9.36 14.01 -1.46
N GLY A 140 8.18 14.03 -0.87
CA GLY A 140 7.82 15.06 0.11
C GLY A 140 7.13 16.29 -0.47
N ARG A 141 6.74 16.28 -1.75
CA ARG A 141 5.93 17.37 -2.30
C ARG A 141 4.58 17.42 -1.57
N LYS A 142 4.11 18.63 -1.28
CA LYS A 142 2.84 18.87 -0.60
C LYS A 142 1.75 19.20 -1.63
N LEU A 143 0.60 18.54 -1.51
CA LEU A 143 -0.62 18.86 -2.25
C LEU A 143 -1.67 19.34 -1.25
N THR A 144 -2.24 20.52 -1.46
CA THR A 144 -3.31 21.03 -0.60
C THR A 144 -4.64 20.38 -0.93
N TRP A 145 -5.57 20.33 0.01
CA TRP A 145 -6.94 19.83 -0.25
C TRP A 145 -7.63 20.58 -1.41
N SER A 146 -7.41 21.89 -1.52
CA SER A 146 -7.93 22.69 -2.64
C SER A 146 -7.37 22.22 -3.99
N ALA A 147 -6.06 21.99 -4.07
CA ALA A 147 -5.42 21.48 -5.29
C ALA A 147 -5.96 20.10 -5.66
N ILE A 148 -6.10 19.19 -4.69
CA ILE A 148 -6.63 17.83 -4.92
C ILE A 148 -8.08 17.92 -5.38
N ASN A 149 -8.95 18.67 -4.69
CA ASN A 149 -10.35 18.85 -5.10
C ASN A 149 -10.50 19.40 -6.52
N SER A 150 -9.58 20.24 -6.97
CA SER A 150 -9.62 20.83 -8.32
C SER A 150 -9.05 19.94 -9.42
N SER A 151 -8.27 18.91 -9.07
CA SER A 151 -7.48 18.14 -10.04
C SER A 151 -7.65 16.63 -9.96
N LEU A 152 -8.29 16.10 -8.92
CA LEU A 152 -8.47 14.66 -8.72
C LEU A 152 -9.42 14.09 -9.76
N ASP A 153 -8.94 13.06 -10.46
CA ASP A 153 -9.76 12.23 -11.33
C ASP A 153 -10.33 11.04 -10.55
N TYR A 154 -9.48 10.32 -9.81
CA TYR A 154 -9.87 9.20 -8.95
C TYR A 154 -8.75 8.84 -7.95
N VAL A 155 -9.13 8.11 -6.91
CA VAL A 155 -8.23 7.47 -5.95
C VAL A 155 -8.20 5.96 -6.18
N ILE A 156 -7.03 5.35 -6.05
CA ILE A 156 -6.86 3.91 -5.97
C ILE A 156 -6.37 3.57 -4.55
N THR A 157 -7.08 2.65 -3.89
CA THR A 157 -6.73 2.18 -2.55
C THR A 157 -6.62 0.65 -2.49
N ARG A 158 -5.81 0.15 -1.54
CA ARG A 158 -5.59 -1.29 -1.29
C ARG A 158 -5.90 -1.72 0.14
N TYR A 159 -6.40 -0.81 0.99
CA TYR A 159 -6.92 -1.18 2.30
C TYR A 159 -8.10 -2.15 2.13
N PRO A 160 -8.26 -3.24 2.88
CA PRO A 160 -9.45 -4.10 2.79
C PRO A 160 -10.78 -3.36 3.06
N GLU A 161 -11.89 -3.97 2.67
CA GLU A 161 -13.25 -3.58 3.11
C GLU A 161 -13.62 -4.27 4.43
#